data_AF-A0A5Q4H2U9-F1
#
_entry.id   AF-A0A5Q4H2U9-F1
#
_cell.length_a   1.000
_cell.length_b   1.000
_cell.length_c   1.000
_cell.angle_alpha   90.00
_cell.angle_beta   90.00
_cell.angle_gamma   90.00
#
_symmetry.space_group_name_H-M   'P 1'
#
loop_
_entity.id
_entity.type
_entity.pdbx_description
1 polymer ?
#
loop_
_entity_poly.entity_id
_entity_poly.type
_entity_poly.pdbx_seq_one_letter_code
_entity_poly.pdbx_strand_id
1 'polypeptide(L)'
;MSSVAVYCLALWLGAASQAAGSLEFKDDAALDGRSVLQFRAIEFRTTPAKPLEGDPALGDGAQHGLLPVGPGPETGLAIVWLPHAAGGPELWLDADGHGRLTGLERHALSGRELELPAWITVQLEPEAVQVERTVVFRRASLGDGLRYAVRGYAQGSIEIGGRPLATVLIDGNADGCFNTVGQDRLWIDLDNDGRFGAITEQFPLGKPLRHEGQTYVVRSDPLASSVVASLRSAEQGKLSLTLAAKQNRNEKVRISAQLLSDLGELVAIDQLDSETDVPTGEYHVSSLQLEMPDAAGETWLYSFYKDKGPQHRVQTGQRTQIVLLPDLLMHVTLPRQVGKIRPGDNVTITPRLSASDGLVLRSCKVGKNQEFRQAEPAAEILLLSLDGRPISRGVSGFS
;
A
#
# COMPACT_ATOMS: atom_id res chain seq x y z
N MET A 1 32.06 -36.33 -35.15
CA MET A 1 31.79 -36.60 -33.73
C MET A 1 30.63 -35.71 -33.32
N SER A 2 29.43 -36.25 -33.31
CA SER A 2 28.18 -35.50 -33.06
C SER A 2 27.85 -35.58 -31.58
N SER A 3 27.78 -34.43 -30.91
CA SER A 3 27.45 -34.32 -29.50
C SER A 3 25.94 -34.49 -29.31
N VAL A 4 25.52 -35.51 -28.56
CA VAL A 4 24.12 -35.76 -28.20
C VAL A 4 23.85 -35.00 -26.91
N ALA A 5 23.04 -33.93 -27.00
CA ALA A 5 22.55 -33.22 -25.82
C ALA A 5 21.46 -34.07 -25.14
N VAL A 6 21.76 -34.58 -23.94
CA VAL A 6 20.80 -35.26 -23.07
C VAL A 6 19.99 -34.19 -22.34
N TYR A 7 18.74 -33.99 -22.75
CA TYR A 7 17.78 -33.20 -21.99
C TYR A 7 17.24 -34.04 -20.84
N CYS A 8 17.65 -33.73 -19.60
CA CYS A 8 16.99 -34.26 -18.41
C CYS A 8 15.63 -33.56 -18.25
N LEU A 9 14.57 -34.28 -18.58
CA LEU A 9 13.19 -33.88 -18.28
C LEU A 9 12.96 -34.07 -16.77
N ALA A 10 13.13 -33.01 -15.99
CA ALA A 10 12.74 -33.00 -14.59
C ALA A 10 11.21 -33.00 -14.50
N LEU A 11 10.62 -34.17 -14.24
CA LEU A 11 9.22 -34.30 -13.84
C LEU A 11 9.04 -33.58 -12.49
N TRP A 12 8.46 -32.39 -12.52
CA TRP A 12 7.90 -31.76 -11.33
C TRP A 12 6.72 -32.61 -10.87
N LEU A 13 6.94 -33.38 -9.80
CA LEU A 13 5.86 -33.97 -9.01
C LEU A 13 4.97 -32.81 -8.54
N GLY A 14 3.71 -32.79 -9.03
CA GLY A 14 2.75 -31.75 -8.71
C GLY A 14 2.68 -31.56 -7.20
N ALA A 15 2.99 -30.35 -6.74
CA ALA A 15 2.75 -29.97 -5.37
C ALA A 15 1.26 -30.24 -5.08
N ALA A 16 0.99 -31.08 -4.08
CA ALA A 16 -0.37 -31.28 -3.60
C ALA A 16 -0.95 -29.89 -3.29
N SER A 17 -2.01 -29.52 -4.02
CA SER A 17 -2.73 -28.28 -3.77
C SER A 17 -3.27 -28.35 -2.35
N GLN A 18 -2.66 -27.62 -1.41
CA GLN A 18 -3.25 -27.42 -0.09
C GLN A 18 -4.61 -26.78 -0.27
N ALA A 19 -5.61 -27.24 0.48
CA ALA A 19 -6.95 -26.67 0.39
C ALA A 19 -6.89 -25.23 0.89
N ALA A 20 -7.34 -24.28 0.07
CA ALA A 20 -7.51 -22.91 0.52
C ALA A 20 -8.62 -22.88 1.58
N GLY A 21 -8.30 -22.32 2.75
CA GLY A 21 -9.34 -21.99 3.72
C GLY A 21 -10.08 -20.74 3.22
N SER A 22 -11.40 -20.70 3.38
CA SER A 22 -12.17 -19.47 3.27
C SER A 22 -12.43 -18.91 4.66
N LEU A 23 -12.28 -17.60 4.81
CA LEU A 23 -12.68 -16.90 6.02
C LEU A 23 -13.97 -16.13 5.75
N GLU A 24 -14.82 -16.05 6.76
CA GLU A 24 -16.06 -15.27 6.72
C GLU A 24 -15.80 -13.89 7.30
N PHE A 25 -16.19 -12.84 6.58
CA PHE A 25 -16.13 -11.47 7.08
C PHE A 25 -17.17 -11.26 8.20
N LYS A 26 -16.73 -10.67 9.30
CA LYS A 26 -17.55 -10.27 10.45
C LYS A 26 -17.46 -8.76 10.60
N ASP A 27 -18.59 -8.06 10.46
CA ASP A 27 -18.66 -6.61 10.68
C ASP A 27 -18.78 -6.29 12.17
N ASP A 28 -17.69 -6.51 12.91
CA ASP A 28 -17.59 -6.24 14.35
C ASP A 28 -16.29 -5.48 14.67
N ALA A 29 -16.32 -4.63 15.68
CA ALA A 29 -15.19 -3.82 16.13
C ALA A 29 -14.28 -4.57 17.12
N ALA A 30 -14.74 -5.70 17.66
CA ALA A 30 -13.99 -6.48 18.64
C ALA A 30 -14.09 -7.99 18.44
N LEU A 31 -13.05 -8.69 18.89
CA LEU A 31 -13.00 -10.15 18.99
C LEU A 31 -12.60 -10.53 20.42
N ASP A 32 -13.46 -11.28 21.10
CA ASP A 32 -13.30 -11.66 22.52
C ASP A 32 -13.09 -10.45 23.45
N GLY A 33 -13.80 -9.35 23.18
CA GLY A 33 -13.68 -8.09 23.93
C GLY A 33 -12.40 -7.28 23.64
N ARG A 34 -11.56 -7.72 22.71
CA ARG A 34 -10.38 -6.98 22.25
C ARG A 34 -10.72 -6.22 20.99
N SER A 35 -10.43 -4.92 20.96
CA SER A 35 -10.60 -4.10 19.75
C SER A 35 -9.73 -4.64 18.61
N VAL A 36 -10.33 -4.84 17.43
CA VAL A 36 -9.61 -5.15 16.20
C VAL A 36 -9.38 -3.90 15.33
N LEU A 37 -10.06 -2.78 15.63
CA LEU A 37 -9.94 -1.54 14.88
C LEU A 37 -8.53 -0.94 14.93
N GLN A 38 -7.95 -0.66 13.76
CA GLN A 38 -6.68 0.04 13.60
C GLN A 38 -6.89 1.48 13.11
N PHE A 39 -7.03 2.41 14.06
CA PHE A 39 -7.29 3.81 13.71
C PHE A 39 -6.09 4.51 13.06
N ARG A 40 -6.28 5.00 11.84
CA ARG A 40 -5.35 5.84 11.09
C ARG A 40 -5.75 7.31 11.15
N ALA A 41 -4.77 8.21 11.10
CA ALA A 41 -5.04 9.64 11.00
C ALA A 41 -5.43 9.98 9.56
N ILE A 42 -6.38 10.89 9.38
CA ILE A 42 -6.73 11.43 8.08
C ILE A 42 -5.84 12.64 7.81
N GLU A 43 -5.18 12.66 6.65
CA GLU A 43 -4.44 13.83 6.19
C GLU A 43 -5.41 14.84 5.58
N PHE A 44 -5.53 15.99 6.21
CA PHE A 44 -6.40 17.07 5.75
C PHE A 44 -5.62 18.18 5.04
N ARG A 45 -6.27 18.82 4.06
CA ARG A 45 -5.77 19.94 3.27
C ARG A 45 -6.87 20.99 3.10
N THR A 46 -6.49 22.20 2.68
CA THR A 46 -7.44 23.28 2.37
C THR A 46 -8.15 23.09 1.04
N THR A 47 -7.69 22.14 0.20
CA THR A 47 -8.28 21.83 -1.10
C THR A 47 -8.52 20.32 -1.23
N PRO A 48 -9.59 19.90 -1.92
CA PRO A 48 -9.86 18.48 -2.17
C PRO A 48 -8.69 17.76 -2.86
N ALA A 49 -8.45 16.50 -2.48
CA ALA A 49 -7.48 15.63 -3.14
C ALA A 49 -7.96 15.15 -4.51
N LYS A 50 -9.28 14.99 -4.69
CA LYS A 50 -9.96 14.76 -5.98
C LYS A 50 -11.05 15.83 -6.16
N PRO A 51 -11.35 16.27 -7.40
CA PRO A 51 -12.46 17.20 -7.65
C PRO A 51 -13.76 16.64 -7.05
N LEU A 52 -14.52 17.50 -6.38
CA LEU A 52 -15.81 17.15 -5.80
C LEU A 52 -16.92 17.92 -6.50
N GLU A 53 -17.95 17.22 -6.93
CA GLU A 53 -19.16 17.84 -7.47
C GLU A 53 -20.17 18.15 -6.37
N GLY A 54 -21.03 19.14 -6.63
CA GLY A 54 -22.15 19.45 -5.76
C GLY A 54 -21.79 20.20 -4.48
N ASP A 55 -20.66 20.90 -4.47
CA ASP A 55 -20.09 21.60 -3.30
C ASP A 55 -21.19 22.15 -2.38
N PRO A 56 -21.42 21.51 -1.21
CA PRO A 56 -22.27 22.11 -0.20
C PRO A 56 -21.73 23.52 0.06
N ALA A 57 -22.54 24.44 0.59
CA ALA A 57 -21.98 25.67 1.13
C ALA A 57 -21.11 25.31 2.35
N LEU A 58 -19.88 24.85 2.10
CA LEU A 58 -18.92 24.44 3.09
C LEU A 58 -18.53 25.70 3.85
N GLY A 59 -18.79 25.71 5.16
CA GLY A 59 -18.47 26.85 6.00
C GLY A 59 -16.96 27.12 6.05
N ASP A 60 -16.60 28.29 6.56
CA ASP A 60 -15.20 28.64 6.79
C ASP A 60 -14.50 27.57 7.65
N GLY A 61 -13.27 27.22 7.27
CA GLY A 61 -12.47 26.21 7.98
C GLY A 61 -12.72 24.76 7.54
N ALA A 62 -13.42 24.53 6.43
CA ALA A 62 -13.54 23.21 5.83
C ALA A 62 -12.15 22.62 5.52
N GLN A 63 -11.98 21.37 5.92
CA GLN A 63 -10.78 20.59 5.71
C GLN A 63 -11.11 19.39 4.83
N HIS A 64 -10.36 19.17 3.77
CA HIS A 64 -10.60 18.09 2.81
C HIS A 64 -9.57 16.98 2.98
N GLY A 65 -10.03 15.74 3.00
CA GLY A 65 -9.20 14.55 3.09
C GLY A 65 -9.60 13.50 2.06
N LEU A 66 -8.79 12.45 2.01
CA LEU A 66 -9.04 11.25 1.23
C LEU A 66 -8.81 10.04 2.15
N LEU A 67 -9.80 9.17 2.29
CA LEU A 67 -9.62 7.90 3.00
C LEU A 67 -8.95 6.92 2.03
N PRO A 68 -7.75 6.40 2.34
CA PRO A 68 -7.04 5.46 1.49
C PRO A 68 -7.64 4.05 1.64
N VAL A 69 -8.88 3.88 1.20
CA VAL A 69 -9.57 2.60 1.13
C VAL A 69 -9.57 2.06 -0.30
N GLY A 70 -9.54 0.74 -0.42
CA GLY A 70 -9.38 0.03 -1.67
C GLY A 70 -7.91 -0.01 -2.16
N PRO A 71 -7.67 -0.43 -3.41
CA PRO A 71 -6.33 -0.69 -3.93
C PRO A 71 -5.46 0.55 -4.13
N GLY A 72 -6.04 1.75 -4.18
CA GLY A 72 -5.28 2.96 -4.48
C GLY A 72 -6.04 4.26 -4.24
N PRO A 73 -5.33 5.41 -4.35
CA PRO A 73 -5.94 6.73 -4.13
C PRO A 73 -7.13 7.03 -5.05
N GLU A 74 -7.18 6.44 -6.24
CA GLU A 74 -8.26 6.58 -7.21
C GLU A 74 -9.59 5.97 -6.74
N THR A 75 -9.53 4.96 -5.85
CA THR A 75 -10.71 4.34 -5.23
C THR A 75 -11.00 4.91 -3.84
N GLY A 76 -10.17 5.83 -3.36
CA GLY A 76 -10.33 6.44 -2.05
C GLY A 76 -11.61 7.28 -1.93
N LEU A 77 -12.17 7.31 -0.73
CA LEU A 77 -13.39 8.06 -0.44
C LEU A 77 -13.05 9.49 -0.02
N ALA A 78 -13.69 10.47 -0.66
CA ALA A 78 -13.51 11.86 -0.26
C ALA A 78 -14.20 12.12 1.07
N ILE A 79 -13.56 12.93 1.89
CA ILE A 79 -14.12 13.39 3.16
C ILE A 79 -13.92 14.89 3.32
N VAL A 80 -14.93 15.56 3.84
CA VAL A 80 -14.83 16.95 4.31
C VAL A 80 -15.08 16.98 5.81
N TRP A 81 -14.25 17.73 6.53
CA TRP A 81 -14.28 17.84 7.97
C TRP A 81 -14.41 19.31 8.39
N LEU A 82 -15.39 19.59 9.24
CA LEU A 82 -15.61 20.89 9.88
C LEU A 82 -15.54 20.70 11.40
N PRO A 83 -14.34 20.84 12.02
CA PRO A 83 -14.19 20.60 13.45
C PRO A 83 -14.95 21.60 14.33
N HIS A 84 -15.20 22.81 13.82
CA HIS A 84 -15.75 23.95 14.56
C HIS A 84 -17.07 24.48 13.99
N ALA A 85 -17.90 23.62 13.38
CA ALA A 85 -19.20 24.07 12.90
C ALA A 85 -20.10 24.51 14.07
N ALA A 86 -21.03 25.44 13.81
CA ALA A 86 -21.83 26.08 14.87
C ALA A 86 -22.67 25.08 15.70
N GLY A 87 -23.03 23.93 15.12
CA GLY A 87 -23.76 22.83 15.78
C GLY A 87 -22.87 21.78 16.44
N GLY A 88 -21.55 21.97 16.44
CA GLY A 88 -20.55 20.97 16.81
C GLY A 88 -19.80 20.42 15.59
N PRO A 89 -18.87 19.48 15.78
CA PRO A 89 -18.07 18.96 14.68
C PRO A 89 -18.91 18.16 13.67
N GLU A 90 -18.64 18.35 12.38
CA GLU A 90 -19.41 17.74 11.28
C GLU A 90 -18.49 17.20 10.19
N LEU A 91 -18.90 16.12 9.54
CA LEU A 91 -18.21 15.57 8.38
C LEU A 91 -19.15 15.26 7.23
N TRP A 92 -18.60 15.24 6.02
CA TRP A 92 -19.23 14.70 4.82
C TRP A 92 -18.38 13.56 4.30
N LEU A 93 -18.99 12.42 3.97
CA LEU A 93 -18.30 11.28 3.37
C LEU A 93 -18.95 10.93 2.03
N ASP A 94 -18.15 10.93 0.96
CA ASP A 94 -18.52 10.39 -0.36
C ASP A 94 -18.54 8.86 -0.26
N ALA A 95 -19.58 8.32 0.39
CA ALA A 95 -19.62 6.95 0.88
C ALA A 95 -19.74 5.90 -0.23
N ASP A 96 -20.20 6.27 -1.42
CA ASP A 96 -20.30 5.42 -2.61
C ASP A 96 -19.19 5.70 -3.64
N GLY A 97 -18.28 6.64 -3.36
CA GLY A 97 -17.11 6.96 -4.18
C GLY A 97 -17.41 7.69 -5.49
N HIS A 98 -18.63 8.20 -5.69
CA HIS A 98 -19.01 8.89 -6.93
C HIS A 98 -18.44 10.31 -7.08
N GLY A 99 -17.79 10.83 -6.04
CA GLY A 99 -17.10 12.13 -6.08
C GLY A 99 -18.04 13.33 -5.98
N ARG A 100 -19.27 13.14 -5.48
CA ARG A 100 -20.21 14.24 -5.23
C ARG A 100 -20.62 14.21 -3.78
N LEU A 101 -20.63 15.38 -3.15
CA LEU A 101 -21.10 15.53 -1.77
C LEU A 101 -22.45 16.23 -1.74
N THR A 102 -23.35 15.71 -0.94
CA THR A 102 -24.71 16.20 -0.77
C THR A 102 -25.03 16.43 0.70
N GLY A 103 -26.16 17.09 0.98
CA GLY A 103 -26.63 17.24 2.35
C GLY A 103 -27.00 15.92 3.05
N LEU A 104 -27.22 14.84 2.29
CA LEU A 104 -27.53 13.51 2.85
C LEU A 104 -26.29 12.81 3.40
N GLU A 105 -25.11 13.17 2.90
CA GLU A 105 -23.82 12.65 3.36
C GLU A 105 -23.25 13.47 4.51
N ARG A 106 -23.99 14.47 5.02
CA ARG A 106 -23.60 15.27 6.18
C ARG A 106 -23.91 14.51 7.46
N HIS A 107 -22.91 14.36 8.32
CA HIS A 107 -23.03 13.69 9.60
C HIS A 107 -22.45 14.55 10.73
N ALA A 108 -23.22 14.72 11.80
CA ALA A 108 -22.72 15.32 13.03
C ALA A 108 -21.92 14.30 13.83
N LEU A 109 -20.72 14.67 14.28
CA LEU A 109 -19.88 13.85 15.16
C LEU A 109 -20.08 14.30 16.61
N SER A 110 -21.28 14.03 17.15
CA SER A 110 -21.70 14.45 18.50
C SER A 110 -21.09 13.61 19.63
N GLY A 111 -20.63 12.39 19.32
CA GLY A 111 -20.02 11.46 20.26
C GLY A 111 -18.51 11.32 20.13
N ARG A 112 -17.97 10.27 20.74
CA ARG A 112 -16.55 9.88 20.56
C ARG A 112 -16.32 9.27 19.18
N GLU A 113 -17.32 8.57 18.67
CA GLU A 113 -17.25 7.80 17.43
C GLU A 113 -18.49 8.00 16.58
N LEU A 114 -18.33 7.80 15.27
CA LEU A 114 -19.40 7.75 14.29
C LEU A 114 -19.10 6.60 13.33
N GLU A 115 -20.09 5.77 13.09
CA GLU A 115 -20.00 4.65 12.15
C GLU A 115 -20.85 4.97 10.93
N LEU A 116 -20.27 4.84 9.73
CA LEU A 116 -20.96 5.07 8.47
C LEU A 116 -20.74 3.90 7.52
N PRO A 117 -21.77 3.37 6.84
CA PRO A 117 -21.58 2.43 5.75
C PRO A 117 -20.92 3.14 4.57
N ALA A 118 -20.04 2.44 3.85
CA ALA A 118 -19.40 2.91 2.64
C ALA A 118 -19.08 1.76 1.68
N TRP A 119 -19.13 2.03 0.39
CA TRP A 119 -18.72 1.12 -0.68
C TRP A 119 -17.23 1.27 -0.94
N ILE A 120 -16.49 0.19 -0.78
CA ILE A 120 -15.05 0.12 -1.03
C ILE A 120 -14.83 -0.71 -2.28
N THR A 121 -14.02 -0.18 -3.19
CA THR A 121 -13.56 -0.93 -4.37
C THR A 121 -12.48 -1.90 -3.94
N VAL A 122 -12.65 -3.18 -4.26
CA VAL A 122 -11.67 -4.22 -3.99
C VAL A 122 -11.22 -4.85 -5.31
N GLN A 123 -9.91 -4.85 -5.57
CA GLN A 123 -9.35 -5.42 -6.79
C GLN A 123 -9.18 -6.93 -6.65
N LEU A 124 -10.11 -7.71 -7.20
CA LEU A 124 -9.90 -9.14 -7.42
C LEU A 124 -9.37 -9.35 -8.84
N GLU A 125 -8.68 -10.45 -9.10
CA GLU A 125 -8.33 -10.81 -10.48
C GLU A 125 -9.42 -11.72 -11.05
N PRO A 126 -10.03 -11.40 -12.21
CA PRO A 126 -9.68 -10.31 -13.13
C PRO A 126 -10.46 -8.99 -12.94
N GLU A 127 -11.41 -8.91 -12.01
CA GLU A 127 -12.35 -7.80 -11.90
C GLU A 127 -12.33 -7.10 -10.53
N ALA A 128 -12.52 -5.78 -10.55
CA ALA A 128 -12.79 -5.04 -9.33
C ALA A 128 -14.24 -5.25 -8.90
N VAL A 129 -14.47 -5.42 -7.60
CA VAL A 129 -15.80 -5.57 -7.00
C VAL A 129 -16.04 -4.46 -5.99
N GLN A 130 -17.29 -4.03 -5.84
CA GLN A 130 -17.70 -3.12 -4.77
C GLN A 130 -18.21 -3.94 -3.58
N VAL A 131 -17.72 -3.63 -2.39
CA VAL A 131 -18.19 -4.24 -1.15
C VAL A 131 -18.56 -3.16 -0.15
N GLU A 132 -19.68 -3.35 0.54
CA GLU A 132 -20.06 -2.46 1.64
C GLU A 132 -19.22 -2.80 2.89
N ARG A 133 -18.74 -1.77 3.56
CA ARG A 133 -18.00 -1.82 4.83
C ARG A 133 -18.45 -0.71 5.75
N THR A 134 -18.30 -0.89 7.04
CA THR A 134 -18.53 0.17 8.02
C THR A 134 -17.23 0.92 8.29
N VAL A 135 -17.19 2.23 8.05
CA VAL A 135 -16.07 3.10 8.41
C VAL A 135 -16.37 3.76 9.75
N VAL A 136 -15.45 3.61 10.70
CA VAL A 136 -15.54 4.17 12.05
C VAL A 136 -14.66 5.40 12.14
N PHE A 137 -15.26 6.55 12.37
CA PHE A 137 -14.58 7.82 12.62
C PHE A 137 -14.45 8.07 14.11
N ARG A 138 -13.33 8.65 14.52
CA ARG A 138 -13.06 9.06 15.90
C ARG A 138 -12.29 10.36 15.93
N ARG A 139 -12.67 11.29 16.80
CA ARG A 139 -11.87 12.49 17.06
C ARG A 139 -10.50 12.11 17.64
N ALA A 140 -9.45 12.82 17.22
CA ALA A 140 -8.16 12.68 17.85
C ALA A 140 -8.25 13.08 19.34
N SER A 141 -7.53 12.38 20.21
CA SER A 141 -7.47 12.73 21.64
C SER A 141 -6.79 14.08 21.89
N LEU A 142 -6.02 14.56 20.91
CA LEU A 142 -5.29 15.83 20.95
C LEU A 142 -5.48 16.55 19.60
N GLY A 143 -5.86 17.83 19.66
CA GLY A 143 -6.11 18.67 18.49
C GLY A 143 -7.44 18.40 17.79
N ASP A 144 -7.61 19.02 16.62
CA ASP A 144 -8.84 18.97 15.82
C ASP A 144 -8.83 17.88 14.75
N GLY A 145 -7.88 16.95 14.82
CA GLY A 145 -7.72 15.88 13.84
C GLY A 145 -8.85 14.84 13.91
N LEU A 146 -9.07 14.17 12.78
CA LEU A 146 -9.99 13.04 12.66
C LEU A 146 -9.20 11.77 12.34
N ARG A 147 -9.63 10.65 12.92
CA ARG A 147 -9.08 9.33 12.68
C ARG A 147 -10.18 8.44 12.13
N TYR A 148 -9.80 7.44 11.35
CA TYR A 148 -10.73 6.44 10.81
C TYR A 148 -10.17 5.02 10.95
N ALA A 149 -11.06 4.04 10.94
CA ALA A 149 -10.76 2.62 10.78
C ALA A 149 -11.85 1.99 9.92
N VAL A 150 -11.55 0.91 9.22
CA VAL A 150 -12.60 0.05 8.63
C VAL A 150 -12.95 -1.02 9.65
N ARG A 151 -14.24 -1.17 9.97
CA ARG A 151 -14.74 -2.15 10.93
C ARG A 151 -14.78 -3.53 10.29
N GLY A 152 -14.46 -4.51 11.12
CA GLY A 152 -14.59 -5.91 10.80
C GLY A 152 -13.26 -6.64 10.71
N TYR A 153 -13.38 -7.96 10.63
CA TYR A 153 -12.29 -8.90 10.51
C TYR A 153 -12.80 -10.13 9.75
N ALA A 154 -11.91 -10.93 9.19
CA ALA A 154 -12.28 -12.21 8.58
C ALA A 154 -11.90 -13.36 9.50
N GLN A 155 -12.80 -14.31 9.73
CA GLN A 155 -12.59 -15.42 10.67
C GLN A 155 -12.97 -16.78 10.05
N GLY A 156 -12.22 -17.82 10.39
CA GLY A 156 -12.46 -19.18 9.92
C GLY A 156 -11.33 -20.12 10.35
N SER A 157 -10.96 -21.04 9.48
CA SER A 157 -9.81 -21.93 9.70
C SER A 157 -8.97 -22.07 8.44
N ILE A 158 -7.66 -22.20 8.59
CA ILE A 158 -6.74 -22.52 7.48
C ILE A 158 -5.98 -23.80 7.80
N GLU A 159 -5.57 -24.53 6.77
CA GLU A 159 -4.73 -25.72 6.93
C GLU A 159 -3.26 -25.32 7.12
N ILE A 160 -2.64 -25.75 8.21
CA ILE A 160 -1.18 -25.65 8.45
C ILE A 160 -0.69 -27.03 8.87
N GLY A 161 0.31 -27.57 8.17
CA GLY A 161 0.82 -28.92 8.47
C GLY A 161 -0.24 -30.02 8.35
N GLY A 162 -1.27 -29.82 7.52
CA GLY A 162 -2.40 -30.74 7.37
C GLY A 162 -3.41 -30.72 8.52
N ARG A 163 -3.35 -29.71 9.41
CA ARG A 163 -4.33 -29.49 10.47
C ARG A 163 -5.09 -28.18 10.24
N PRO A 164 -6.43 -28.16 10.41
CA PRO A 164 -7.17 -26.91 10.42
C PRO A 164 -6.92 -26.17 11.74
N LEU A 165 -6.47 -24.92 11.66
CA LEU A 165 -6.26 -24.04 12.81
C LEU A 165 -7.18 -22.82 12.72
N ALA A 166 -7.80 -22.44 13.84
CA ALA A 166 -8.65 -21.25 13.89
C ALA A 166 -7.82 -20.01 13.55
N THR A 167 -8.36 -19.18 12.67
CA THR A 167 -7.61 -18.07 12.05
C THR A 167 -8.48 -16.83 11.96
N VAL A 168 -7.86 -15.67 12.20
CA VAL A 168 -8.46 -14.35 12.02
C VAL A 168 -7.51 -13.44 11.23
N LEU A 169 -8.04 -12.74 10.23
CA LEU A 169 -7.38 -11.65 9.53
C LEU A 169 -8.00 -10.31 9.93
N ILE A 170 -7.14 -9.35 10.24
CA ILE A 170 -7.52 -7.99 10.64
C ILE A 170 -6.83 -7.02 9.70
N ASP A 171 -7.64 -6.10 9.16
CA ASP A 171 -7.18 -4.98 8.36
C ASP A 171 -6.28 -4.07 9.22
N GLY A 172 -5.00 -4.10 8.90
CA GLY A 172 -3.97 -3.43 9.69
C GLY A 172 -3.79 -1.97 9.29
N ASN A 173 -4.06 -1.62 8.03
CA ASN A 173 -3.86 -0.30 7.44
C ASN A 173 -5.16 0.49 7.24
N ALA A 174 -6.31 -0.08 7.61
CA ALA A 174 -7.64 0.49 7.43
C ALA A 174 -7.96 0.75 5.94
N ASP A 175 -7.55 -0.13 5.02
CA ASP A 175 -7.88 0.00 3.60
C ASP A 175 -9.15 -0.78 3.18
N GLY A 176 -9.74 -1.56 4.10
CA GLY A 176 -10.91 -2.39 3.90
C GLY A 176 -10.64 -3.75 3.23
N CYS A 177 -9.37 -4.08 3.01
CA CYS A 177 -8.86 -5.33 2.46
C CYS A 177 -8.04 -6.12 3.50
N PHE A 178 -7.70 -7.37 3.18
CA PHE A 178 -7.01 -8.30 4.08
C PHE A 178 -5.74 -8.92 3.47
N ASN A 179 -5.13 -8.26 2.48
CA ASN A 179 -3.99 -8.78 1.73
C ASN A 179 -2.73 -7.90 1.79
N THR A 180 -2.71 -6.85 2.60
CA THR A 180 -1.57 -5.93 2.71
C THR A 180 -0.50 -6.53 3.63
N VAL A 181 0.42 -7.25 3.01
CA VAL A 181 1.57 -7.90 3.66
C VAL A 181 2.35 -6.93 4.54
N GLY A 182 2.66 -7.36 5.77
CA GLY A 182 3.37 -6.57 6.77
C GLY A 182 2.52 -5.54 7.53
N GLN A 183 1.39 -5.10 6.97
CA GLN A 183 0.46 -4.19 7.67
C GLN A 183 -0.67 -4.97 8.33
N ASP A 184 -1.33 -5.84 7.57
CA ASP A 184 -2.43 -6.66 8.06
C ASP A 184 -1.97 -7.66 9.10
N ARG A 185 -2.89 -8.03 9.98
CA ARG A 185 -2.60 -8.89 11.12
C ARG A 185 -3.29 -10.23 10.93
N LEU A 186 -2.52 -11.29 11.15
CA LEU A 186 -2.93 -12.67 11.13
C LEU A 186 -2.87 -13.20 12.56
N TRP A 187 -4.00 -13.68 13.07
CA TRP A 187 -4.07 -14.40 14.34
C TRP A 187 -4.34 -15.87 14.06
N ILE A 188 -3.57 -16.78 14.64
CA ILE A 188 -3.74 -18.23 14.47
C ILE A 188 -3.65 -18.89 15.85
N ASP A 189 -4.67 -19.66 16.20
CA ASP A 189 -4.69 -20.51 17.40
C ASP A 189 -3.78 -21.73 17.13
N LEU A 190 -2.49 -21.58 17.49
CA LEU A 190 -1.43 -22.54 17.17
C LEU A 190 -1.39 -23.70 18.18
N ASP A 191 -1.90 -23.50 19.40
CA ASP A 191 -1.99 -24.55 20.42
C ASP A 191 -3.40 -25.15 20.56
N ASN A 192 -4.38 -24.63 19.82
CA ASN A 192 -5.76 -25.10 19.73
C ASN A 192 -6.48 -25.05 21.08
N ASP A 193 -6.21 -24.02 21.89
CA ASP A 193 -6.87 -23.78 23.18
C ASP A 193 -8.17 -22.96 23.04
N GLY A 194 -8.49 -22.51 21.83
CA GLY A 194 -9.66 -21.71 21.50
C GLY A 194 -9.50 -20.21 21.78
N ARG A 195 -8.28 -19.73 22.06
CA ARG A 195 -7.98 -18.32 22.35
C ARG A 195 -6.73 -17.87 21.61
N PHE A 196 -6.76 -16.66 21.08
CA PHE A 196 -5.57 -16.09 20.44
C PHE A 196 -4.63 -15.43 21.45
N GLY A 197 -3.46 -16.02 21.70
CA GLY A 197 -2.38 -15.46 22.50
C GLY A 197 -1.76 -14.20 21.89
N ALA A 198 -1.75 -13.09 22.64
CA ALA A 198 -1.33 -11.78 22.12
C ALA A 198 0.14 -11.69 21.64
N ILE A 199 1.01 -12.61 22.10
CA ILE A 199 2.45 -12.58 21.82
C ILE A 199 2.85 -13.63 20.80
N THR A 200 2.35 -14.86 20.96
CA THR A 200 2.81 -16.03 20.22
C THR A 200 1.95 -16.35 19.00
N GLU A 201 0.77 -15.74 18.89
CA GLU A 201 -0.24 -16.13 17.90
C GLU A 201 -0.72 -14.96 17.05
N GLN A 202 -0.06 -13.80 17.15
CA GLN A 202 -0.38 -12.63 16.35
C GLN A 202 0.82 -12.20 15.51
N PHE A 203 0.65 -12.25 14.20
CA PHE A 203 1.70 -12.02 13.23
C PHE A 203 1.30 -10.91 12.25
N PRO A 204 2.25 -10.12 11.74
CA PRO A 204 2.03 -9.43 10.47
C PRO A 204 1.81 -10.46 9.35
N LEU A 205 0.87 -10.19 8.44
CA LEU A 205 0.65 -11.01 7.24
C LEU A 205 1.93 -11.11 6.42
N GLY A 206 2.21 -12.27 5.82
CA GLY A 206 3.44 -12.53 5.05
C GLY A 206 4.72 -12.67 5.88
N LYS A 207 4.66 -12.57 7.22
CA LYS A 207 5.80 -12.92 8.08
C LYS A 207 5.90 -14.45 8.20
N PRO A 208 7.11 -15.04 8.08
CA PRO A 208 7.29 -16.48 8.33
C PRO A 208 6.88 -16.87 9.75
N LEU A 209 6.08 -17.94 9.86
CA LEU A 209 5.64 -18.52 11.12
C LEU A 209 6.20 -19.94 11.27
N ARG A 210 6.55 -20.34 12.50
CA ARG A 210 7.01 -21.70 12.79
C ARG A 210 5.89 -22.51 13.43
N HIS A 211 5.61 -23.69 12.90
CA HIS A 211 4.67 -24.65 13.47
C HIS A 211 5.20 -26.06 13.26
N GLU A 212 5.24 -26.86 14.33
CA GLU A 212 5.75 -28.25 14.31
C GLU A 212 7.14 -28.41 13.64
N GLY A 213 8.04 -27.46 13.87
CA GLY A 213 9.41 -27.49 13.33
C GLY A 213 9.53 -27.09 11.85
N GLN A 214 8.42 -26.85 11.17
CA GLN A 214 8.38 -26.31 9.80
C GLN A 214 8.12 -24.81 9.81
N THR A 215 8.46 -24.12 8.72
CA THR A 215 8.18 -22.69 8.55
C THR A 215 7.17 -22.50 7.45
N TYR A 216 6.12 -21.73 7.71
CA TYR A 216 5.06 -21.42 6.76
C TYR A 216 5.00 -19.92 6.49
N VAL A 217 4.44 -19.56 5.35
CA VAL A 217 4.06 -18.19 4.99
C VAL A 217 2.59 -18.21 4.64
N VAL A 218 1.84 -17.24 5.16
CA VAL A 218 0.40 -17.12 4.92
C VAL A 218 0.14 -15.93 4.01
N ARG A 219 -0.64 -16.19 2.95
CA ARG A 219 -1.15 -15.18 2.02
C ARG A 219 -2.67 -15.19 2.01
N SER A 220 -3.24 -14.04 1.72
CA SER A 220 -4.68 -13.84 1.58
C SER A 220 -4.96 -13.09 0.28
N ASP A 221 -6.12 -13.35 -0.32
CA ASP A 221 -6.71 -12.42 -1.26
C ASP A 221 -7.32 -11.20 -0.51
N PRO A 222 -7.67 -10.12 -1.23
CA PRO A 222 -8.17 -8.90 -0.59
C PRO A 222 -9.43 -9.06 0.25
N LEU A 223 -10.30 -10.03 -0.06
CA LEU A 223 -11.54 -10.27 0.68
C LEU A 223 -11.42 -11.36 1.75
N ALA A 224 -10.23 -11.96 1.93
CA ALA A 224 -10.02 -13.15 2.74
C ALA A 224 -10.93 -14.35 2.36
N SER A 225 -11.39 -14.38 1.11
CA SER A 225 -12.15 -15.50 0.56
C SER A 225 -11.26 -16.70 0.24
N SER A 226 -9.95 -16.46 0.09
CA SER A 226 -8.92 -17.47 -0.11
C SER A 226 -7.69 -17.14 0.72
N VAL A 227 -7.44 -17.94 1.75
CA VAL A 227 -6.26 -17.85 2.61
C VAL A 227 -5.49 -19.15 2.52
N VAL A 228 -4.20 -19.03 2.22
CA VAL A 228 -3.33 -20.18 1.97
C VAL A 228 -2.08 -20.05 2.83
N ALA A 229 -1.83 -21.05 3.67
CA ALA A 229 -0.52 -21.26 4.26
C ALA A 229 0.32 -22.11 3.32
N SER A 230 1.55 -21.70 3.05
CA SER A 230 2.47 -22.42 2.18
C SER A 230 3.74 -22.77 2.94
N LEU A 231 4.24 -23.99 2.75
CA LEU A 231 5.51 -24.41 3.32
C LEU A 231 6.63 -23.56 2.70
N ARG A 232 7.42 -22.90 3.55
CA ARG A 232 8.55 -22.08 3.14
C ARG A 232 9.75 -22.97 2.86
N SER A 233 10.43 -22.73 1.74
CA SER A 233 11.69 -23.41 1.42
C SER A 233 12.74 -23.19 2.52
N ALA A 234 13.42 -24.26 2.90
CA ALA A 234 14.59 -24.19 3.77
C ALA A 234 15.87 -23.87 2.99
N GLU A 235 15.85 -24.05 1.67
CA GLU A 235 16.99 -23.74 0.80
C GLU A 235 17.11 -22.24 0.59
N GLN A 236 18.35 -21.75 0.54
CA GLN A 236 18.66 -20.33 0.46
C GLN A 236 19.51 -20.03 -0.78
N GLY A 237 19.26 -18.86 -1.37
CA GLY A 237 20.13 -18.20 -2.33
C GLY A 237 20.56 -16.83 -1.80
N LYS A 238 21.39 -16.13 -2.58
CA LYS A 238 21.87 -14.79 -2.27
C LYS A 238 21.16 -13.76 -3.14
N LEU A 239 20.62 -12.71 -2.54
CA LEU A 239 20.04 -11.57 -3.24
C LEU A 239 20.86 -10.32 -2.97
N SER A 240 21.12 -9.51 -4.01
CA SER A 240 21.77 -8.20 -3.87
C SER A 240 21.04 -7.13 -4.68
N LEU A 241 20.96 -5.92 -4.14
CA LEU A 241 20.31 -4.78 -4.77
C LEU A 241 21.35 -3.76 -5.23
N THR A 242 21.17 -3.21 -6.43
CA THR A 242 22.05 -2.17 -6.99
C THR A 242 21.21 -1.09 -7.65
N LEU A 243 21.62 0.17 -7.59
CA LEU A 243 20.94 1.25 -8.32
C LEU A 243 21.39 1.30 -9.79
N ALA A 244 20.46 1.54 -10.72
CA ALA A 244 20.78 1.68 -12.14
C ALA A 244 21.71 2.87 -12.43
N ALA A 245 21.48 3.99 -11.74
CA ALA A 245 22.35 5.14 -11.83
C ALA A 245 23.69 4.81 -11.16
N LYS A 246 24.80 4.99 -11.89
CA LYS A 246 26.15 5.01 -11.29
C LYS A 246 26.26 6.24 -10.39
N GLN A 247 25.79 6.11 -9.16
CA GLN A 247 26.03 7.09 -8.12
C GLN A 247 27.54 7.24 -7.94
N ASN A 248 27.98 8.45 -7.64
CA ASN A 248 29.34 8.62 -7.15
C ASN A 248 29.46 7.74 -5.91
N ARG A 249 30.37 6.75 -5.92
CA ARG A 249 30.54 5.79 -4.80
C ARG A 249 30.77 6.44 -3.42
N ASN A 250 31.00 7.75 -3.38
CA ASN A 250 31.19 8.55 -2.18
C ASN A 250 29.88 9.12 -1.61
N GLU A 251 28.75 9.06 -2.34
CA GLU A 251 27.45 9.52 -1.87
C GLU A 251 26.84 8.47 -0.94
N LYS A 252 26.49 8.88 0.28
CA LYS A 252 25.87 8.02 1.29
C LYS A 252 24.39 7.86 0.95
N VAL A 253 24.06 6.90 0.10
CA VAL A 253 22.67 6.47 -0.10
C VAL A 253 22.30 5.45 0.96
N ARG A 254 21.19 5.66 1.66
CA ARG A 254 20.55 4.63 2.49
C ARG A 254 19.32 4.15 1.78
N ILE A 255 19.08 2.84 1.84
CA ILE A 255 17.90 2.24 1.21
C ILE A 255 17.08 1.50 2.24
N SER A 256 15.80 1.32 1.94
CA SER A 256 14.95 0.32 2.56
C SER A 256 14.04 -0.23 1.48
N ALA A 257 14.40 -1.38 0.92
CA ALA A 257 13.62 -2.08 -0.09
C ALA A 257 12.82 -3.20 0.57
N GLN A 258 11.56 -3.35 0.16
CA GLN A 258 10.75 -4.50 0.49
C GLN A 258 10.54 -5.34 -0.77
N LEU A 259 10.79 -6.63 -0.63
CA LEU A 259 10.59 -7.63 -1.67
C LEU A 259 9.49 -8.57 -1.20
N LEU A 260 8.61 -8.93 -2.12
CA LEU A 260 7.53 -9.87 -1.90
C LEU A 260 7.79 -11.13 -2.71
N SER A 261 7.82 -12.28 -2.05
CA SER A 261 7.93 -13.57 -2.73
C SER A 261 6.60 -13.99 -3.36
N ASP A 262 6.64 -14.97 -4.27
CA ASP A 262 5.46 -15.65 -4.82
C ASP A 262 4.61 -16.37 -3.76
N LEU A 263 5.21 -16.72 -2.62
CA LEU A 263 4.49 -17.25 -1.45
C LEU A 263 3.86 -16.15 -0.57
N GLY A 264 4.12 -14.88 -0.86
CA GLY A 264 3.68 -13.74 -0.05
C GLY A 264 4.61 -13.39 1.11
N GLU A 265 5.86 -13.86 1.12
CA GLU A 265 6.84 -13.54 2.16
C GLU A 265 7.40 -12.14 1.97
N LEU A 266 7.39 -11.32 3.03
CA LEU A 266 8.05 -10.02 3.02
C LEU A 266 9.51 -10.13 3.43
N VAL A 267 10.42 -9.73 2.54
CA VAL A 267 11.85 -9.63 2.79
C VAL A 267 12.28 -8.17 2.72
N ALA A 268 12.92 -7.67 3.77
CA ALA A 268 13.47 -6.31 3.80
C ALA A 268 14.98 -6.33 3.55
N ILE A 269 15.46 -5.42 2.70
CA ILE A 269 16.90 -5.24 2.40
C ILE A 269 17.23 -3.75 2.52
N ASP A 270 18.18 -3.41 3.38
CA ASP A 270 18.54 -2.04 3.75
C ASP A 270 19.94 -1.60 3.25
N GLN A 271 20.63 -2.48 2.52
CA GLN A 271 21.97 -2.24 2.01
C GLN A 271 22.06 -2.52 0.51
N LEU A 272 22.64 -1.58 -0.23
CA LEU A 272 23.05 -1.77 -1.62
C LEU A 272 24.33 -2.59 -1.68
N ASP A 273 24.53 -3.28 -2.80
CA ASP A 273 25.73 -4.05 -3.15
C ASP A 273 26.13 -5.16 -2.16
N SER A 274 25.30 -5.39 -1.14
CA SER A 274 25.49 -6.42 -0.12
C SER A 274 24.60 -7.62 -0.40
N GLU A 275 25.12 -8.81 -0.12
CA GLU A 275 24.39 -10.06 -0.32
C GLU A 275 23.55 -10.41 0.91
N THR A 276 22.28 -10.68 0.71
CA THR A 276 21.33 -11.12 1.74
C THR A 276 20.90 -12.56 1.46
N ASP A 277 20.95 -13.43 2.47
CA ASP A 277 20.39 -14.78 2.38
C ASP A 277 18.87 -14.72 2.38
N VAL A 278 18.24 -15.26 1.34
CA VAL A 278 16.79 -15.34 1.22
C VAL A 278 16.38 -16.74 0.75
N PRO A 279 15.17 -17.22 1.07
CA PRO A 279 14.67 -18.50 0.56
C PRO A 279 14.68 -18.54 -0.96
N THR A 280 14.79 -19.74 -1.51
CA THR A 280 14.50 -19.92 -2.93
C THR A 280 13.05 -19.59 -3.25
N GLY A 281 12.83 -18.96 -4.40
CA GLY A 281 11.52 -18.46 -4.81
C GLY A 281 11.62 -17.41 -5.91
N GLU A 282 10.46 -16.88 -6.31
CA GLU A 282 10.36 -15.73 -7.21
C GLU A 282 10.05 -14.49 -6.38
N TYR A 283 10.78 -13.39 -6.61
CA TYR A 283 10.63 -12.17 -5.84
C TYR A 283 10.42 -10.96 -6.74
N HIS A 284 9.64 -9.99 -6.27
CA HIS A 284 9.60 -8.65 -6.87
C HIS A 284 9.72 -7.57 -5.80
N VAL A 285 10.31 -6.44 -6.15
CA VAL A 285 10.46 -5.28 -5.25
C VAL A 285 9.14 -4.55 -5.11
N SER A 286 8.39 -4.73 -4.03
CA SER A 286 7.08 -4.09 -3.82
C SER A 286 7.20 -2.62 -3.43
N SER A 287 8.22 -2.26 -2.64
CA SER A 287 8.48 -0.86 -2.27
C SER A 287 9.97 -0.58 -2.13
N LEU A 288 10.34 0.69 -2.30
CA LEU A 288 11.69 1.18 -2.14
C LEU A 288 11.68 2.58 -1.52
N GLN A 289 12.34 2.73 -0.39
CA GLN A 289 12.69 4.03 0.17
C GLN A 289 14.16 4.33 -0.08
N LEU A 290 14.47 5.55 -0.52
CA LEU A 290 15.82 6.04 -0.73
C LEU A 290 16.02 7.32 0.09
N GLU A 291 17.06 7.34 0.94
CA GLU A 291 17.56 8.54 1.58
C GLU A 291 18.89 8.95 0.93
N MET A 292 18.95 10.19 0.43
CA MET A 292 20.13 10.69 -0.27
C MET A 292 20.37 12.17 0.09
N PRO A 293 21.60 12.56 0.48
CA PRO A 293 21.94 13.97 0.64
C PRO A 293 22.09 14.66 -0.72
N ASP A 294 21.63 15.90 -0.84
CA ASP A 294 21.94 16.75 -1.98
C ASP A 294 23.30 17.47 -1.81
N ALA A 295 23.68 18.27 -2.82
CA ALA A 295 24.92 19.04 -2.80
C ALA A 295 24.98 20.12 -1.70
N ALA A 296 23.83 20.53 -1.16
CA ALA A 296 23.73 21.45 -0.03
C ALA A 296 23.76 20.72 1.33
N GLY A 297 23.74 19.39 1.32
CA GLY A 297 23.73 18.55 2.52
C GLY A 297 22.35 18.37 3.14
N GLU A 298 21.27 18.72 2.44
CA GLU A 298 19.90 18.38 2.85
C GLU A 298 19.58 16.93 2.46
N THR A 299 18.87 16.19 3.32
CA THR A 299 18.52 14.79 3.03
C THR A 299 17.15 14.71 2.38
N TRP A 300 17.13 14.08 1.22
CA TRP A 300 15.93 13.77 0.46
C TRP A 300 15.51 12.34 0.75
N LEU A 301 14.22 12.15 1.05
CA LEU A 301 13.59 10.85 1.22
C LEU A 301 12.60 10.62 0.08
N TYR A 302 12.89 9.65 -0.79
CA TYR A 302 12.01 9.22 -1.87
C TYR A 302 11.35 7.90 -1.50
N SER A 303 10.05 7.76 -1.74
CA SER A 303 9.31 6.51 -1.56
C SER A 303 8.69 6.07 -2.88
N PHE A 304 9.09 4.90 -3.34
CA PHE A 304 8.56 4.24 -4.53
C PHE A 304 7.73 3.02 -4.13
N TYR A 305 6.70 2.73 -4.92
CA TYR A 305 5.81 1.59 -4.70
C TYR A 305 5.39 0.96 -6.03
N LYS A 306 5.13 -0.35 -6.02
CA LYS A 306 4.45 -1.07 -7.10
C LYS A 306 3.64 -2.23 -6.54
N ASP A 307 2.48 -2.50 -7.14
CA ASP A 307 1.67 -3.67 -6.79
C ASP A 307 2.22 -4.96 -7.37
N LYS A 308 2.67 -4.90 -8.64
CA LYS A 308 3.25 -6.02 -9.37
C LYS A 308 4.40 -5.54 -10.23
N GLY A 309 5.34 -6.43 -10.53
CA GLY A 309 6.39 -6.15 -11.49
C GLY A 309 7.20 -7.38 -11.87
N PRO A 310 8.37 -7.18 -12.51
CA PRO A 310 9.25 -8.27 -12.92
C PRO A 310 9.61 -9.15 -11.72
N GLN A 311 9.53 -10.46 -11.94
CA GLN A 311 9.95 -11.46 -10.97
C GLN A 311 11.43 -11.78 -11.15
N HIS A 312 12.10 -11.95 -10.03
CA HIS A 312 13.51 -12.29 -9.93
C HIS A 312 13.64 -13.62 -9.21
N ARG A 313 14.10 -14.62 -9.94
CA ARG A 313 14.29 -15.97 -9.42
C ARG A 313 15.51 -16.04 -8.53
N VAL A 314 15.34 -16.56 -7.31
CA VAL A 314 16.43 -16.93 -6.40
C VAL A 314 16.54 -18.45 -6.35
N GLN A 315 17.73 -18.97 -6.67
CA GLN A 315 18.04 -20.40 -6.67
C GLN A 315 19.08 -20.75 -5.60
N THR A 316 19.07 -22.00 -5.17
CA THR A 316 19.93 -22.51 -4.10
C THR A 316 21.39 -22.33 -4.43
N GLY A 317 22.12 -21.65 -3.54
CA GLY A 317 23.56 -21.36 -3.70
C GLY A 317 23.91 -20.41 -4.85
N GLN A 318 22.93 -19.83 -5.55
CA GLN A 318 23.17 -18.85 -6.60
C GLN A 318 23.02 -17.42 -6.07
N ARG A 319 23.64 -16.48 -6.80
CA ARG A 319 23.49 -15.04 -6.58
C ARG A 319 22.54 -14.46 -7.61
N THR A 320 21.52 -13.77 -7.14
CA THR A 320 20.59 -12.95 -7.93
C THR A 320 20.85 -11.48 -7.64
N GLN A 321 21.07 -10.69 -8.69
CA GLN A 321 21.23 -9.24 -8.60
C GLN A 321 19.98 -8.56 -9.18
N ILE A 322 19.45 -7.58 -8.45
CA ILE A 322 18.33 -6.76 -8.89
C ILE A 322 18.82 -5.33 -9.08
N VAL A 323 18.59 -4.80 -10.28
CA VAL A 323 18.86 -3.40 -10.61
C VAL A 323 17.60 -2.59 -10.32
N LEU A 324 17.70 -1.69 -9.35
CA LEU A 324 16.63 -0.81 -8.90
C LEU A 324 16.56 0.46 -9.75
N LEU A 325 15.33 0.92 -9.99
CA LEU A 325 15.01 2.13 -10.75
C LEU A 325 15.67 2.18 -12.15
N PRO A 326 15.60 1.11 -12.95
CA PRO A 326 16.05 1.17 -14.34
C PRO A 326 15.21 2.19 -15.12
N ASP A 327 15.86 2.94 -16.00
CA ASP A 327 15.21 3.88 -16.94
C ASP A 327 14.13 4.75 -16.28
N LEU A 328 14.51 5.52 -15.25
CA LEU A 328 13.58 6.39 -14.54
C LEU A 328 13.05 7.49 -15.48
N LEU A 329 11.74 7.50 -15.72
CA LEU A 329 11.07 8.38 -16.68
C LEU A 329 9.98 9.23 -16.02
N MET A 330 9.93 10.51 -16.39
CA MET A 330 8.84 11.41 -16.05
C MET A 330 7.75 11.32 -17.13
N HIS A 331 6.59 10.81 -16.74
CA HIS A 331 5.38 10.82 -17.55
C HIS A 331 4.50 12.01 -17.16
N VAL A 332 3.82 12.58 -18.15
CA VAL A 332 2.95 13.74 -17.97
C VAL A 332 1.61 13.41 -18.61
N THR A 333 0.55 13.34 -17.81
CA THR A 333 -0.81 13.08 -18.31
C THR A 333 -1.60 14.38 -18.44
N LEU A 334 -2.24 14.53 -19.59
CA LEU A 334 -3.18 15.61 -19.90
C LEU A 334 -4.59 14.99 -20.01
N PRO A 335 -5.55 15.38 -19.17
CA PRO A 335 -6.90 14.80 -19.18
C PRO A 335 -7.71 15.20 -20.42
N ARG A 336 -7.37 16.32 -21.08
CA ARG A 336 -8.00 16.74 -22.34
C ARG A 336 -7.18 16.26 -23.54
N GLN A 337 -7.87 15.76 -24.57
CA GLN A 337 -7.24 15.42 -25.85
C GLN A 337 -6.45 16.61 -26.39
N VAL A 338 -5.18 16.36 -26.73
CA VAL A 338 -4.28 17.30 -27.41
C VAL A 338 -4.99 17.80 -28.67
N GLY A 339 -5.27 19.10 -28.75
CA GLY A 339 -6.05 19.73 -29.84
C GLY A 339 -7.40 20.32 -29.44
N LYS A 340 -7.93 19.99 -28.25
CA LYS A 340 -9.13 20.64 -27.68
C LYS A 340 -8.82 21.76 -26.69
N ILE A 341 -7.54 21.95 -26.37
CA ILE A 341 -7.05 23.00 -25.48
C ILE A 341 -6.98 24.30 -26.29
N ARG A 342 -7.63 25.36 -25.80
CA ARG A 342 -7.63 26.70 -26.42
C ARG A 342 -6.78 27.69 -25.62
N PRO A 343 -6.27 28.76 -26.25
CA PRO A 343 -5.66 29.87 -25.51
C PRO A 343 -6.63 30.40 -24.44
N GLY A 344 -6.14 30.55 -23.21
CA GLY A 344 -6.93 30.95 -22.05
C GLY A 344 -7.55 29.79 -21.24
N ASP A 345 -7.46 28.54 -21.72
CA ASP A 345 -7.90 27.39 -20.93
C ASP A 345 -6.97 27.11 -19.74
N ASN A 346 -7.56 26.74 -18.60
CA ASN A 346 -6.83 26.10 -17.52
C ASN A 346 -6.57 24.63 -17.86
N VAL A 347 -5.31 24.21 -17.76
CA VAL A 347 -4.90 22.83 -18.06
C VAL A 347 -4.37 22.20 -16.79
N THR A 348 -5.02 21.13 -16.35
CA THR A 348 -4.51 20.29 -15.27
C THR A 348 -3.52 19.29 -15.85
N ILE A 349 -2.37 19.16 -15.21
CA ILE A 349 -1.30 18.24 -15.60
C ILE A 349 -0.95 17.40 -14.38
N THR A 350 -0.83 16.10 -14.56
CA THR A 350 -0.40 15.18 -13.49
C THR A 350 0.95 14.56 -13.88
N PRO A 351 2.06 14.99 -13.26
CA PRO A 351 3.36 14.34 -13.44
C PRO A 351 3.40 13.02 -12.66
N ARG A 352 4.04 12.00 -13.26
CA ARG A 352 4.27 10.69 -12.65
C ARG A 352 5.70 10.26 -12.97
N LEU A 353 6.50 10.03 -11.94
CA LEU A 353 7.86 9.50 -12.08
C LEU A 353 7.82 7.99 -11.87
N SER A 354 8.23 7.21 -12.87
CA SER A 354 8.26 5.75 -12.79
C SER A 354 9.46 5.14 -13.49
N ALA A 355 9.94 4.00 -12.99
CA ALA A 355 10.99 3.20 -13.59
C ALA A 355 10.41 2.14 -14.55
N SER A 356 11.23 1.62 -15.46
CA SER A 356 10.81 0.60 -16.44
C SER A 356 10.42 -0.75 -15.80
N ASP A 357 10.80 -0.97 -14.54
CA ASP A 357 10.42 -2.13 -13.72
C ASP A 357 9.08 -1.97 -12.98
N GLY A 358 8.39 -0.85 -13.20
CA GLY A 358 7.06 -0.54 -12.66
C GLY A 358 7.05 0.22 -11.34
N LEU A 359 8.19 0.49 -10.69
CA LEU A 359 8.22 1.32 -9.47
C LEU A 359 7.77 2.75 -9.78
N VAL A 360 6.85 3.29 -8.98
CA VAL A 360 6.31 4.65 -9.13
C VAL A 360 6.63 5.46 -7.89
N LEU A 361 7.13 6.69 -8.06
CA LEU A 361 7.35 7.62 -6.95
C LEU A 361 5.98 8.04 -6.35
N ARG A 362 5.77 7.71 -5.08
CA ARG A 362 4.56 8.07 -4.32
C ARG A 362 4.75 9.28 -3.42
N SER A 363 5.95 9.45 -2.87
CA SER A 363 6.25 10.62 -2.07
C SER A 363 7.72 10.98 -2.13
N CYS A 364 7.98 12.26 -1.92
CA CYS A 364 9.31 12.81 -1.77
C CYS A 364 9.26 13.84 -0.64
N LYS A 365 10.25 13.84 0.25
CA LYS A 365 10.36 14.75 1.40
C LYS A 365 11.79 15.24 1.55
N VAL A 366 11.99 16.40 2.18
CA VAL A 366 13.31 16.93 2.50
C VAL A 366 13.40 17.27 3.99
N GLY A 367 14.53 16.97 4.62
CA GLY A 367 14.76 17.32 6.01
C GLY A 367 15.94 16.57 6.62
N LYS A 368 16.09 16.67 7.93
CA LYS A 368 17.16 16.00 8.70
C LYS A 368 16.57 15.33 9.94
N ASN A 369 17.19 14.23 10.40
CA ASN A 369 16.96 13.62 11.70
C ASN A 369 15.48 13.39 12.08
N GLN A 370 14.70 12.76 11.19
CA GLN A 370 13.26 12.49 11.36
C GLN A 370 12.34 13.73 11.36
N GLU A 371 12.89 14.95 11.34
CA GLU A 371 12.16 16.19 11.07
C GLU A 371 12.03 16.40 9.55
N PHE A 372 11.41 15.44 8.88
CA PHE A 372 11.03 15.62 7.49
C PHE A 372 9.85 16.59 7.44
N ARG A 373 10.11 17.78 6.91
CA ARG A 373 9.02 18.62 6.44
C ARG A 373 8.55 18.00 5.13
N GLN A 374 7.25 18.03 4.85
CA GLN A 374 6.88 18.10 3.46
C GLN A 374 7.54 19.39 2.95
N ALA A 375 8.70 19.26 2.29
CA ALA A 375 8.83 20.06 1.09
C ALA A 375 7.63 19.68 0.24
N GLU A 376 7.14 20.61 -0.57
CA GLU A 376 6.44 20.23 -1.78
C GLU A 376 7.53 20.06 -2.84
N PRO A 377 8.29 18.94 -2.86
CA PRO A 377 9.11 18.67 -4.02
C PRO A 377 8.12 18.46 -5.16
N ALA A 378 8.16 19.41 -6.06
CA ALA A 378 7.21 19.52 -7.12
C ALA A 378 7.96 19.45 -8.43
N ALA A 379 7.36 18.74 -9.38
CA ALA A 379 7.72 18.91 -10.76
C ALA A 379 7.41 20.35 -11.16
N GLU A 380 8.44 21.08 -11.58
CA GLU A 380 8.24 22.31 -12.31
C GLU A 380 7.72 21.97 -13.70
N ILE A 381 6.58 22.54 -14.05
CA ILE A 381 5.93 22.35 -15.34
C ILE A 381 6.07 23.65 -16.11
N LEU A 382 6.85 23.61 -17.19
CA LEU A 382 6.99 24.74 -18.09
C LEU A 382 6.14 24.52 -19.34
N LEU A 383 5.21 25.43 -19.58
CA LEU A 383 4.57 25.54 -20.88
C LEU A 383 5.49 26.37 -21.77
N LEU A 384 6.03 25.74 -22.81
CA LEU A 384 6.93 26.40 -23.75
C LEU A 384 6.18 26.83 -25.02
N SER A 385 6.60 27.92 -25.62
CA SER A 385 6.23 28.34 -26.98
C SER A 385 6.85 27.41 -28.03
N LEU A 386 6.44 27.56 -29.29
CA LEU A 386 7.03 26.81 -30.41
C LEU A 386 8.52 27.08 -30.59
N ASP A 387 9.01 28.27 -30.19
CA ASP A 387 10.44 28.62 -30.17
C ASP A 387 11.14 28.26 -28.84
N GLY A 388 10.48 27.50 -27.95
CA GLY A 388 11.05 26.94 -26.73
C GLY A 388 11.12 27.90 -25.54
N ARG A 389 10.49 29.08 -25.62
CA ARG A 389 10.47 30.06 -24.52
C ARG A 389 9.37 29.70 -23.50
N PRO A 390 9.62 29.79 -22.20
CA PRO A 390 8.55 29.64 -21.20
C PRO A 390 7.45 30.69 -21.37
N ILE A 391 6.22 30.24 -21.63
CA ILE A 391 5.00 31.05 -21.67
C ILE A 391 4.30 31.02 -20.31
N SER A 392 4.31 29.87 -19.63
CA SER A 392 3.71 29.71 -18.31
C SER A 392 4.52 28.72 -17.47
N ARG A 393 4.38 28.85 -16.15
CA ARG A 393 5.06 28.04 -15.15
C ARG A 393 4.03 27.54 -14.16
N GLY A 394 4.01 26.23 -13.95
CA GLY A 394 3.25 25.55 -12.91
C GLY A 394 4.18 24.75 -12.02
N VAL A 395 3.66 24.37 -10.87
CA VAL A 395 4.36 23.55 -9.88
C VAL A 395 3.35 22.48 -9.45
N SER A 396 3.72 21.20 -9.57
CA SER A 396 2.87 20.08 -9.16
C SER A 396 3.65 19.11 -8.31
N GLY A 397 3.10 18.72 -7.16
CA GLY A 397 3.64 17.59 -6.40
C GLY A 397 3.61 16.28 -7.19
N PHE A 398 4.21 15.24 -6.61
CA PHE A 398 4.07 13.86 -7.08
C PHE A 398 2.87 13.20 -6.36
N SER A 399 1.99 12.53 -7.11
CA SER A 399 0.80 11.82 -6.61
C SER A 399 0.93 10.30 -6.76
#